data_AF-A0A3M2DPW6-F1
#
_entry.id   AF-A0A3M2DPW6-F1
#
_cell.length_a   1.000
_cell.length_b   1.000
_cell.length_c   1.000
_cell.angle_alpha   90.00
_cell.angle_beta   90.00
_cell.angle_gamma   90.00
#
_symmetry.space_group_name_H-M   'P 1'
#
loop_
_entity.id
_entity.type
_entity.pdbx_description
1 polymer ?
#
loop_
_entity_poly.entity_id
_entity_poly.type
_entity_poly.pdbx_seq_one_letter_code
_entity_poly.pdbx_strand_id
1 'polypeptide(L)'
;MIGRIAMACVLAAVGCKGDPPNVERQLPNLHPTPGVTVPAGLRIPVDVPGQPARVIDRAFLDGTSPDFKDGDRTAWRLDRLLGLQPGDEVVAETAAGVRIGFPVTADRIPVLLLNRRGEVGVLSVAPDDPFPRFHGAGGRRGRPPGDVPHASDVTRIAVKPAAR
;
A
#
# COMPACT_ATOMS: atom_id res chain seq x y z
N MET A 1 8.15 79.75 3.86
CA MET A 1 7.61 79.23 5.14
C MET A 1 6.95 77.88 4.86
N ILE A 2 7.38 76.83 5.57
CA ILE A 2 6.58 75.75 6.20
C ILE A 2 5.59 75.00 5.26
N GLY A 3 5.63 73.68 5.05
CA GLY A 3 6.34 72.61 5.72
C GLY A 3 6.08 71.27 5.03
N ARG A 4 7.06 70.36 5.19
CA ARG A 4 7.04 68.95 4.76
C ARG A 4 6.34 68.12 5.84
N ILE A 5 5.42 67.22 5.46
CA ILE A 5 5.01 66.10 6.34
C ILE A 5 5.06 64.82 5.50
N ALA A 6 6.15 64.08 5.67
CA ALA A 6 6.29 62.71 5.20
C ALA A 6 5.72 61.78 6.28
N MET A 7 4.68 61.02 5.93
CA MET A 7 4.07 60.03 6.80
C MET A 7 4.73 58.68 6.56
N ALA A 8 5.65 58.29 7.44
CA ALA A 8 6.32 56.99 7.43
C ALA A 8 5.43 55.95 8.12
N CYS A 9 4.89 55.00 7.34
CA CYS A 9 4.25 53.80 7.87
C CYS A 9 5.34 52.79 8.30
N VAL A 10 5.55 52.66 9.61
CA VAL A 10 6.40 51.62 10.20
C VAL A 10 5.60 50.31 10.25
N LEU A 11 5.93 49.36 9.37
CA LEU A 11 5.47 47.98 9.42
C LEU A 11 6.31 47.21 10.45
N ALA A 12 5.77 47.00 11.64
CA ALA A 12 6.36 46.12 12.63
C ALA A 12 6.10 44.65 12.25
N ALA A 13 7.08 44.00 11.63
CA ALA A 13 7.09 42.56 11.43
C ALA A 13 7.37 41.87 12.78
N VAL A 14 6.33 41.41 13.46
CA VAL A 14 6.45 40.53 14.63
C VAL A 14 6.82 39.14 14.12
N GLY A 15 8.12 38.87 14.06
CA GLY A 15 8.64 37.53 13.81
C GLY A 15 8.39 36.63 15.02
N CYS A 16 7.43 35.71 14.91
CA CYS A 16 7.29 34.61 15.86
C CYS A 16 8.53 33.72 15.75
N LYS A 17 9.50 33.89 16.65
CA LYS A 17 10.53 32.88 16.90
C LYS A 17 9.81 31.65 17.47
N GLY A 18 9.68 30.60 16.66
CA GLY A 18 9.33 29.29 17.17
C GLY A 18 10.45 28.78 18.07
N ASP A 19 10.09 28.27 19.24
CA ASP A 19 11.07 27.70 20.18
C ASP A 19 11.85 26.54 19.52
N PRO A 20 13.13 26.36 19.88
CA PRO A 20 13.88 25.19 19.45
C PRO A 20 13.22 23.91 19.99
N PRO A 21 13.27 22.79 19.24
CA PRO A 21 12.64 21.55 19.65
C PRO A 21 13.21 21.07 20.98
N ASN A 22 12.36 21.00 22.01
CA ASN A 22 12.72 20.50 23.32
C ASN A 22 12.84 18.96 23.28
N VAL A 23 14.09 18.47 23.30
CA VAL A 23 14.44 17.05 23.24
C VAL A 23 13.91 16.27 24.46
N GLU A 24 13.70 16.93 25.60
CA GLU A 24 13.15 16.30 26.82
C GLU A 24 11.64 16.00 26.73
N ARG A 25 10.96 16.60 25.75
CA ARG A 25 9.55 16.28 25.43
C ARG A 25 9.41 15.25 24.30
N GLN A 26 10.51 14.75 23.75
CA GLN A 26 10.43 13.62 22.83
C GLN A 26 10.00 12.40 23.64
N LEU A 27 8.89 11.80 23.21
CA LEU A 27 8.41 10.54 23.77
C LEU A 27 9.59 9.54 23.81
N PRO A 28 9.73 8.75 24.89
CA PRO A 28 10.74 7.70 24.97
C PRO A 28 10.75 6.90 23.67
N ASN A 29 11.94 6.64 23.12
CA ASN A 29 12.13 5.89 21.88
C ASN A 29 11.21 4.66 21.91
N LEU A 30 10.10 4.75 21.18
CA LEU A 30 9.12 3.68 21.11
C LEU A 30 9.86 2.49 20.51
N HIS A 31 9.65 1.31 21.12
CA HIS A 31 10.26 0.05 20.74
C HIS A 31 10.42 -0.08 19.21
N PRO A 32 11.52 -0.70 18.72
CA PRO A 32 11.73 -0.88 17.29
C PRO A 32 10.46 -1.44 16.66
N THR A 33 9.96 -0.75 15.63
CA THR A 33 8.73 -1.15 14.95
C THR A 33 8.91 -2.59 14.49
N PRO A 34 8.04 -3.53 14.92
CA PRO A 34 8.16 -4.92 14.52
C PRO A 34 8.22 -4.98 12.99
N GLY A 35 9.26 -5.60 12.45
CA GLY A 35 9.36 -5.82 11.01
C GLY A 35 8.17 -6.64 10.52
N VAL A 36 7.81 -6.44 9.25
CA VAL A 36 6.75 -7.21 8.59
C VAL A 36 7.11 -8.70 8.65
N THR A 37 6.28 -9.49 9.33
CA THR A 37 6.50 -10.93 9.56
C THR A 37 5.35 -11.74 8.97
N VAL A 38 5.68 -12.78 8.20
CA VAL A 38 4.67 -13.67 7.60
C VAL A 38 4.00 -14.52 8.69
N PRO A 39 2.66 -14.55 8.78
CA PRO A 39 1.95 -15.37 9.78
C PRO A 39 2.31 -16.84 9.65
N ALA A 40 2.61 -17.51 10.77
CA ALA A 40 3.01 -18.92 10.77
C ALA A 40 1.92 -19.87 10.22
N GLY A 41 0.66 -19.51 10.39
CA GLY A 41 -0.50 -20.26 9.89
C GLY A 41 -0.96 -19.89 8.49
N LEU A 42 -0.24 -19.03 7.77
CA LEU A 42 -0.66 -18.58 6.44
C LEU A 42 -0.75 -19.77 5.46
N ARG A 43 -1.95 -20.00 4.91
CA ARG A 43 -2.18 -20.94 3.81
C ARG A 43 -3.28 -20.39 2.92
N ILE A 44 -2.93 -20.02 1.69
CA ILE A 44 -3.85 -19.55 0.66
C ILE A 44 -3.79 -20.55 -0.50
N PRO A 45 -4.78 -21.44 -0.66
CA PRO A 45 -4.89 -22.28 -1.84
C PRO A 45 -5.03 -21.43 -3.10
N VAL A 46 -4.32 -21.82 -4.15
CA VAL A 46 -4.31 -21.13 -5.44
C VAL A 46 -4.65 -22.09 -6.56
N ASP A 47 -5.67 -21.71 -7.33
CA ASP A 47 -6.11 -22.43 -8.52
C ASP A 47 -5.78 -21.64 -9.79
N VAL A 48 -4.86 -22.16 -10.59
CA VAL A 48 -4.51 -21.62 -11.92
C VAL A 48 -4.90 -22.64 -12.98
N PRO A 49 -5.78 -22.31 -13.94
CA PRO A 49 -6.21 -23.27 -14.96
C PRO A 49 -5.03 -23.88 -15.73
N GLY A 50 -5.04 -25.21 -15.83
CA GLY A 50 -3.99 -25.97 -16.52
C GLY A 50 -2.69 -26.14 -15.73
N GLN A 51 -2.61 -25.65 -14.48
CA GLN A 51 -1.46 -25.89 -13.60
C GLN A 51 -1.86 -26.76 -12.39
N PRO A 52 -0.91 -27.49 -11.78
CA PRO A 52 -1.16 -28.16 -10.52
C PRO A 52 -1.58 -27.16 -9.43
N ALA A 53 -2.54 -27.57 -8.59
CA ALA A 53 -2.94 -26.80 -7.42
C ALA A 53 -1.72 -26.53 -6.54
N ARG A 54 -1.61 -25.29 -6.05
CA ARG A 54 -0.50 -24.88 -5.17
C ARG A 54 -1.03 -24.08 -4.00
N VAL A 55 -0.21 -23.90 -2.98
CA VAL A 55 -0.55 -23.11 -1.80
C VAL A 55 0.49 -22.02 -1.65
N ILE A 56 0.04 -20.78 -1.49
CA ILE A 56 0.88 -19.70 -0.98
C ILE A 56 0.85 -19.81 0.54
N ASP A 57 1.96 -20.28 1.10
CA ASP A 57 2.16 -20.39 2.55
C ASP A 57 3.40 -19.62 2.99
N ARG A 58 3.70 -19.68 4.28
CA ARG A 58 4.88 -19.02 4.84
C ARG A 58 6.18 -19.49 4.19
N ALA A 59 6.38 -20.80 4.02
CA ALA A 59 7.62 -21.33 3.47
C ALA A 59 7.83 -20.85 2.02
N PHE A 60 6.75 -20.80 1.25
CA PHE A 60 6.75 -20.25 -0.10
C PHE A 60 7.15 -18.77 -0.12
N LEU A 61 6.55 -17.94 0.75
CA LEU A 61 6.87 -16.50 0.81
C LEU A 61 8.25 -16.22 1.39
N ASP A 62 8.69 -16.97 2.42
CA ASP A 62 10.04 -16.85 2.99
C ASP A 62 11.11 -17.24 1.95
N GLY A 63 10.80 -18.15 1.03
CA GLY A 63 11.65 -18.53 -0.10
C GLY A 63 11.57 -17.61 -1.33
N THR A 64 10.67 -16.62 -1.33
CA THR A 64 10.41 -15.76 -2.50
C THR A 64 10.67 -14.29 -2.17
N SER A 65 11.59 -13.66 -2.90
CA SER A 65 11.87 -12.23 -2.72
C SER A 65 10.63 -11.38 -3.04
N PRO A 66 10.27 -10.41 -2.18
CA PRO A 66 9.19 -9.49 -2.47
C PRO A 66 9.55 -8.53 -3.60
N ASP A 67 8.58 -8.20 -4.44
CA ASP A 67 8.73 -7.22 -5.52
C ASP A 67 8.69 -5.78 -5.00
N PHE A 68 7.94 -5.55 -3.92
CA PHE A 68 7.80 -4.25 -3.28
C PHE A 68 7.97 -4.37 -1.77
N LYS A 69 8.72 -3.44 -1.17
CA LYS A 69 8.89 -3.40 0.28
C LYS A 69 9.09 -1.97 0.78
N ASP A 70 8.43 -1.63 1.87
CA ASP A 70 8.74 -0.46 2.69
C ASP A 70 8.84 -0.87 4.19
N GLY A 71 8.87 0.10 5.10
CA GLY A 71 8.97 -0.18 6.54
C GLY A 71 7.74 -0.87 7.14
N ASP A 72 6.57 -0.72 6.52
CA ASP A 72 5.28 -1.18 7.05
C ASP A 72 4.63 -2.27 6.18
N ARG A 73 5.12 -2.50 4.96
CA ARG A 73 4.49 -3.35 3.94
C ARG A 73 5.52 -4.15 3.15
N THR A 74 5.14 -5.37 2.84
CA THR A 74 5.82 -6.26 1.90
C THR A 74 4.79 -6.75 0.89
N ALA A 75 5.10 -6.74 -0.41
CA ALA A 75 4.18 -7.22 -1.42
C ALA A 75 4.88 -8.02 -2.53
N TRP A 76 4.15 -8.99 -3.06
CA TRP A 76 4.57 -9.85 -4.17
C TRP A 76 3.59 -9.73 -5.33
N ARG A 77 4.14 -9.61 -6.53
CA ARG A 77 3.41 -9.55 -7.79
C ARG A 77 2.76 -10.89 -8.11
N LEU A 78 1.42 -10.94 -8.12
CA LEU A 78 0.71 -12.18 -8.40
C LEU A 78 0.88 -12.62 -9.86
N ASP A 79 1.10 -11.69 -10.78
CA ASP A 79 1.42 -12.02 -12.16
C ASP A 79 2.75 -12.78 -12.28
N ARG A 80 3.77 -12.39 -11.52
CA ARG A 80 5.05 -13.12 -11.49
C ARG A 80 4.96 -14.42 -10.72
N LEU A 81 4.32 -14.43 -9.54
CA LEU A 81 4.19 -15.63 -8.71
C LEU A 81 3.43 -16.77 -9.40
N LEU A 82 2.42 -16.42 -10.21
CA LEU A 82 1.50 -17.37 -10.82
C LEU A 82 1.71 -17.55 -12.33
N GLY A 83 2.60 -16.75 -12.94
CA GLY A 83 2.89 -16.80 -14.38
C GLY A 83 1.76 -16.25 -15.25
N LEU A 84 1.11 -15.18 -14.80
CA LEU A 84 -0.05 -14.57 -15.46
C LEU A 84 0.36 -13.64 -16.59
N GLN A 85 -0.56 -13.43 -17.53
CA GLN A 85 -0.41 -12.52 -18.65
C GLN A 85 -1.35 -11.31 -18.51
N PRO A 86 -1.05 -10.16 -19.16
CA PRO A 86 -2.01 -9.07 -19.27
C PRO A 86 -3.35 -9.57 -19.84
N GLY A 87 -4.45 -9.16 -19.20
CA GLY A 87 -5.80 -9.61 -19.52
C GLY A 87 -6.31 -10.76 -18.66
N ASP A 88 -5.43 -11.51 -17.97
CA ASP A 88 -5.86 -12.44 -16.93
C ASP A 88 -6.45 -11.67 -15.74
N GLU A 89 -7.32 -12.35 -14.98
CA GLU A 89 -7.95 -11.79 -13.78
C GLU A 89 -7.66 -12.68 -12.57
N VAL A 90 -7.09 -12.09 -11.53
CA VAL A 90 -6.96 -12.72 -10.21
C VAL A 90 -8.28 -12.56 -9.48
N VAL A 91 -8.82 -13.63 -8.92
CA VAL A 91 -10.04 -13.61 -8.09
C VAL A 91 -9.66 -14.01 -6.69
N ALA A 92 -9.72 -13.08 -5.74
CA ALA A 92 -9.51 -13.37 -4.32
C ALA A 92 -10.85 -13.62 -3.63
N GLU A 93 -10.91 -14.67 -2.82
CA GLU A 93 -12.03 -14.97 -1.93
C GLU A 93 -11.64 -14.59 -0.50
N THR A 94 -12.49 -13.86 0.20
CA THR A 94 -12.27 -13.46 1.60
C THR A 94 -12.86 -14.48 2.57
N ALA A 95 -12.50 -14.40 3.84
CA ALA A 95 -13.11 -15.20 4.90
C ALA A 95 -14.64 -15.04 5.01
N ALA A 96 -15.20 -13.92 4.52
CA ALA A 96 -16.64 -13.68 4.44
C ALA A 96 -17.31 -14.31 3.20
N GLY A 97 -16.56 -15.04 2.36
CA GLY A 97 -17.04 -15.62 1.10
C GLY A 97 -17.22 -14.61 -0.03
N VAL A 98 -16.72 -13.37 0.13
CA VAL A 98 -16.79 -12.34 -0.91
C VAL A 98 -15.69 -12.60 -1.94
N ARG A 99 -16.05 -12.58 -3.22
CA ARG A 99 -15.12 -12.75 -4.33
C ARG A 99 -14.88 -11.42 -5.03
N ILE A 100 -13.62 -11.02 -5.13
CA ILE A 100 -13.20 -9.75 -5.73
C ILE A 100 -12.25 -10.05 -6.89
N GLY A 101 -12.50 -9.44 -8.05
CA GLY A 101 -11.68 -9.56 -9.25
C GLY A 101 -10.63 -8.45 -9.32
N PHE A 102 -9.42 -8.82 -9.76
CA PHE A 102 -8.27 -7.95 -9.91
C PHE A 102 -7.65 -8.20 -11.29
N PRO A 103 -7.98 -7.37 -12.30
CA PRO A 103 -7.44 -7.54 -13.63
C PRO A 103 -5.93 -7.28 -13.65
N VAL A 104 -5.20 -8.12 -14.38
CA VAL A 104 -3.78 -7.90 -14.68
C VAL A 104 -3.69 -6.96 -15.87
N THR A 105 -3.21 -5.73 -15.62
CA THR A 105 -3.03 -4.71 -16.65
C THR A 105 -1.60 -4.16 -16.60
N ALA A 106 -1.20 -3.40 -17.62
CA ALA A 106 0.10 -2.73 -17.61
C ALA A 106 0.19 -1.67 -16.50
N ASP A 107 -0.88 -0.91 -16.27
CA ASP A 107 -0.90 0.21 -15.34
C ASP A 107 -1.20 -0.20 -13.90
N ARG A 108 -1.86 -1.35 -13.72
CA ARG A 108 -2.28 -1.90 -12.44
C ARG A 108 -2.06 -3.39 -12.39
N ILE A 109 -1.29 -3.81 -11.39
CA ILE A 109 -0.96 -5.22 -11.17
C ILE A 109 -1.51 -5.69 -9.82
N PRO A 110 -2.15 -6.86 -9.76
CA PRO A 110 -2.54 -7.46 -8.49
C PRO A 110 -1.30 -7.92 -7.73
N VAL A 111 -1.25 -7.56 -6.45
CA VAL A 111 -0.20 -7.98 -5.52
C VAL A 111 -0.82 -8.67 -4.31
N LEU A 112 -0.12 -9.68 -3.80
CA LEU A 112 -0.32 -10.17 -2.44
C LEU A 112 0.40 -9.20 -1.50
N LEU A 113 -0.34 -8.55 -0.61
CA LEU A 113 0.18 -7.62 0.39
C LEU A 113 0.22 -8.27 1.75
N LEU A 114 1.34 -8.09 2.46
CA LEU A 114 1.49 -8.32 3.88
C LEU A 114 1.81 -6.99 4.56
N ASN A 115 1.01 -6.58 5.53
CA ASN A 115 1.26 -5.38 6.30
C ASN A 115 1.97 -5.67 7.64
N ARG A 116 2.37 -4.62 8.35
CA ARG A 116 3.04 -4.70 9.67
C ARG A 116 2.23 -5.39 10.77
N ARG A 117 0.90 -5.52 10.61
CA ARG A 117 0.03 -6.24 11.56
C ARG A 117 0.00 -7.75 11.29
N GLY A 118 0.67 -8.21 10.23
CA GLY A 118 0.58 -9.60 9.78
C GLY A 118 -0.68 -9.87 8.97
N GLU A 119 -1.45 -8.84 8.57
CA GLU A 119 -2.64 -9.02 7.76
C GLU A 119 -2.23 -9.26 6.30
N VAL A 120 -2.84 -10.27 5.69
CA VAL A 120 -2.61 -10.64 4.30
C VAL A 120 -3.83 -10.26 3.47
N GLY A 121 -3.58 -9.61 2.34
CA GLY A 121 -4.62 -9.19 1.41
C GLY A 121 -4.17 -9.20 -0.04
N VAL A 122 -5.09 -8.93 -0.95
CA VAL A 122 -4.82 -8.71 -2.38
C VAL A 122 -5.28 -7.30 -2.75
N LEU A 123 -4.43 -6.57 -3.46
CA LEU A 123 -4.79 -5.25 -4.01
C LEU A 123 -4.17 -4.99 -5.37
N SER A 124 -4.72 -4.04 -6.11
CA SER A 124 -4.14 -3.57 -7.38
C SER A 124 -3.25 -2.35 -7.21
N VAL A 125 -1.95 -2.47 -7.48
CA VAL A 125 -1.00 -1.36 -7.36
C VAL A 125 -0.55 -0.82 -8.70
N ALA A 126 -0.18 0.46 -8.75
CA ALA A 126 0.64 0.97 -9.84
C ALA A 126 2.10 0.53 -9.61
N PRO A 127 2.80 -0.07 -10.59
CA PRO A 127 4.17 -0.56 -10.38
C PRO A 127 5.17 0.54 -9.97
N ASP A 128 5.00 1.75 -10.49
CA ASP A 128 5.91 2.89 -10.23
C ASP A 128 5.64 3.59 -8.89
N ASP A 129 4.47 3.36 -8.29
CA ASP A 129 4.10 3.86 -6.96
C ASP A 129 3.23 2.82 -6.24
N PRO A 130 3.82 1.70 -5.78
CA PRO A 130 3.06 0.59 -5.23
C PRO A 130 2.47 0.91 -3.85
N PHE A 131 3.03 1.93 -3.19
CA PHE A 131 2.88 2.23 -1.79
C PHE A 131 2.69 3.74 -1.58
N PRO A 132 1.68 4.37 -2.21
CA PRO A 132 1.49 5.81 -2.12
C PRO A 132 1.36 6.23 -0.66
N ARG A 133 2.05 7.32 -0.28
CA ARG A 133 1.97 7.86 1.08
C ARG A 133 0.53 8.32 1.33
N PHE A 134 -0.20 7.58 2.15
CA PHE A 134 -1.56 7.95 2.54
C PHE A 134 -1.49 8.95 3.70
N HIS A 135 -1.12 10.19 3.38
CA HIS A 135 -1.26 11.32 4.30
C HIS A 135 -2.05 12.39 3.58
N GLY A 136 -3.05 12.96 4.26
CA GLY A 136 -3.94 13.98 3.74
C GLY A 136 -3.18 15.12 3.09
N ALA A 137 -2.95 15.00 1.78
CA ALA A 137 -2.64 16.12 0.92
C ALA A 137 -3.87 17.03 1.01
N GLY A 138 -3.79 18.00 1.92
CA GLY A 138 -4.78 19.06 2.15
C GLY A 138 -4.88 19.96 0.92
N GLY A 139 -5.32 19.40 -0.19
CA GLY A 139 -5.22 19.98 -1.52
C GLY A 139 -6.21 19.31 -2.45
N ARG A 140 -7.48 19.71 -2.30
CA ARG A 140 -8.62 19.57 -3.23
C ARG A 140 -9.50 18.32 -3.08
N ARG A 141 -10.69 18.59 -2.51
CA ARG A 141 -11.98 18.03 -2.92
C ARG A 141 -11.99 17.91 -4.45
N GLY A 142 -12.00 16.69 -5.01
CA GLY A 142 -12.15 16.57 -6.47
C GLY A 142 -11.67 15.30 -7.17
N ARG A 143 -11.18 14.28 -6.47
CA ARG A 143 -11.09 12.95 -7.10
C ARG A 143 -11.47 11.88 -6.10
N PRO A 144 -12.47 11.04 -6.39
CA PRO A 144 -12.67 9.81 -5.63
C PRO A 144 -11.33 9.07 -5.61
N PRO A 145 -10.89 8.47 -4.50
CA PRO A 145 -10.02 7.32 -4.66
C PRO A 145 -10.84 6.40 -5.56
N GLY A 146 -10.48 6.25 -6.83
CA GLY A 146 -11.12 5.22 -7.65
C GLY A 146 -10.91 3.96 -6.84
N ASP A 147 -12.01 3.32 -6.41
CA ASP A 147 -11.99 2.21 -5.46
C ASP A 147 -11.05 1.15 -6.01
N VAL A 148 -9.80 1.21 -5.58
CA VAL A 148 -8.80 0.23 -5.99
C VAL A 148 -9.28 -1.04 -5.33
N PRO A 149 -9.57 -2.11 -6.10
CA PRO A 149 -10.05 -3.33 -5.52
C PRO A 149 -9.05 -3.77 -4.46
N HIS A 150 -9.57 -4.11 -3.28
CA HIS A 150 -8.82 -4.55 -2.13
C HIS A 150 -9.62 -5.65 -1.43
N ALA A 151 -8.96 -6.78 -1.19
CA ALA A 151 -9.48 -7.89 -0.40
C ALA A 151 -8.57 -8.09 0.82
N SER A 152 -9.11 -7.95 2.03
CA SER A 152 -8.47 -8.42 3.25
C SER A 152 -8.92 -9.84 3.58
N ASP A 153 -8.18 -10.52 4.48
CA ASP A 153 -8.53 -11.84 5.00
C ASP A 153 -8.74 -12.87 3.89
N VAL A 154 -7.83 -12.85 2.91
CA VAL A 154 -7.91 -13.70 1.72
C VAL A 154 -7.68 -15.16 2.11
N THR A 155 -8.67 -16.00 1.80
CA THR A 155 -8.67 -17.44 2.10
C THR A 155 -8.40 -18.29 0.88
N ARG A 156 -8.63 -17.77 -0.34
CA ARG A 156 -8.37 -18.47 -1.60
C ARG A 156 -8.06 -17.49 -2.73
N ILE A 157 -7.23 -17.91 -3.67
CA ILE A 157 -7.00 -17.21 -4.93
C ILE A 157 -7.33 -18.15 -6.09
N ALA A 158 -8.05 -17.65 -7.09
CA ALA A 158 -8.25 -18.32 -8.37
C ALA A 158 -7.84 -17.40 -9.52
N VAL A 159 -7.45 -17.97 -10.66
CA VAL A 159 -7.14 -17.23 -11.87
C VAL A 159 -8.22 -17.49 -12.92
N LYS A 160 -8.76 -16.42 -13.49
CA LYS A 160 -9.60 -16.46 -14.67
C LYS A 160 -8.76 -15.99 -15.86
N PRO A 161 -8.46 -16.87 -16.83
CA PRO A 161 -7.67 -16.49 -18.00
C PRO A 161 -8.40 -15.45 -18.84
N ALA A 162 -7.64 -14.61 -19.55
CA ALA A 162 -8.19 -13.75 -20.58
C ALA A 162 -9.03 -14.56 -21.59
N ALA A 163 -10.15 -13.99 -22.05
CA ALA A 163 -10.87 -14.57 -23.18
C ALA A 163 -9.96 -14.53 -24.41
N ARG A 164 -9.64 -15.71 -24.96
CA ARG A 164 -8.83 -15.86 -26.17
C ARG A 164 -9.68 -15.75 -27.42
#